data_AF-A0A521HRH2-F1
#
_entry.id   AF-A0A521HRH2-F1
#
_cell.length_a   1.000
_cell.length_b   1.000
_cell.length_c   1.000
_cell.angle_alpha   90.00
_cell.angle_beta   90.00
_cell.angle_gamma   90.00
#
_symmetry.space_group_name_H-M   'P 1'
#
loop_
_entity.id
_entity.type
_entity.pdbx_description
1 polymer ?
#
loop_
_entity_poly.entity_id
_entity_poly.type
_entity_poly.pdbx_seq_one_letter_code
_entity_poly.pdbx_strand_id
1 'polypeptide(L)'
;MPSLPSNARLMPDIAAATALEAAGRLDWVGMDEIAVPVCLPGEDGGNVQVPARVTAQVNLKDASARGIHMSRLYLHLDRHLPSEALSPCTLRRLLRDFLDSHAELSDRARIDIRFEQMIR
;
A
#
# COMPACT_ATOMS: atom_id res chain seq x y z
N MET A 1 -41.72 -42.74 20.10
CA MET A 1 -40.66 -42.28 19.17
C MET A 1 -40.26 -40.87 19.59
N PRO A 2 -39.16 -40.66 20.35
CA PRO A 2 -38.77 -39.31 20.73
C PRO A 2 -38.04 -38.64 19.55
N SER A 3 -38.46 -37.40 19.27
CA SER A 3 -37.92 -36.52 18.23
C SER A 3 -36.50 -36.07 18.57
N LEU A 4 -35.59 -36.17 17.58
CA LEU A 4 -34.22 -35.66 17.70
C LEU A 4 -34.22 -34.13 17.82
N PRO A 5 -33.45 -33.53 18.75
CA PRO A 5 -33.36 -32.08 18.86
C PRO A 5 -32.67 -31.47 17.64
N SER A 6 -33.18 -30.33 17.21
CA SER A 6 -32.70 -29.56 16.06
C SER A 6 -31.24 -29.11 16.25
N ASN A 7 -30.38 -29.46 15.30
CA ASN A 7 -28.97 -29.05 15.21
C ASN A 7 -28.75 -27.53 15.02
N ALA A 8 -29.81 -26.72 14.96
CA ALA A 8 -29.74 -25.27 14.79
C ALA A 8 -29.07 -24.52 15.97
N ARG A 9 -28.82 -25.18 17.11
CA ARG A 9 -28.12 -24.58 18.27
C ARG A 9 -26.60 -24.79 18.29
N LEU A 10 -26.03 -25.45 17.29
CA LEU A 10 -24.59 -25.77 17.25
C LEU A 10 -23.80 -24.97 16.22
N MET A 11 -24.40 -23.99 15.55
CA MET A 11 -23.62 -23.07 14.71
C MET A 11 -23.00 -21.99 15.61
N PRO A 12 -21.67 -21.90 15.68
CA PRO A 12 -21.00 -20.86 16.43
C PRO A 12 -21.41 -19.51 15.84
N ASP A 13 -21.93 -18.63 16.69
CA ASP A 13 -22.19 -17.25 16.32
C ASP A 13 -20.84 -16.56 16.05
N ILE A 14 -20.53 -16.35 14.76
CA ILE A 14 -19.28 -15.71 14.32
C ILE A 14 -19.22 -14.23 14.76
N ALA A 15 -20.35 -13.59 15.05
CA ALA A 15 -20.38 -12.23 15.60
C ALA A 15 -20.11 -12.19 17.11
N ALA A 16 -20.44 -13.27 17.84
CA ALA A 16 -20.14 -13.42 19.27
C ALA A 16 -18.74 -14.03 19.53
N ALA A 17 -18.21 -14.78 18.57
CA ALA A 17 -16.80 -15.17 18.58
C ALA A 17 -15.97 -13.90 18.43
N THR A 18 -15.39 -13.44 19.54
CA THR A 18 -14.45 -12.34 19.61
C THR A 18 -13.30 -12.62 18.64
N ALA A 19 -13.45 -12.19 17.38
CA ALA A 19 -12.49 -12.32 16.28
C ALA A 19 -11.29 -11.37 16.48
N LEU A 20 -10.88 -11.18 17.73
CA LEU A 20 -9.80 -10.29 18.14
C LEU A 20 -8.47 -11.04 18.29
N GLU A 21 -8.49 -12.36 18.51
CA GLU A 21 -7.27 -13.14 18.75
C GLU A 21 -6.59 -13.67 17.47
N ALA A 22 -7.24 -13.55 16.30
CA ALA A 22 -6.70 -14.00 15.02
C ALA A 22 -6.43 -12.85 14.02
N ALA A 23 -6.52 -11.59 14.45
CA ALA A 23 -6.06 -10.48 13.64
C ALA A 23 -4.52 -10.44 13.70
N GLY A 24 -3.88 -11.25 12.85
CA GLY A 24 -2.43 -11.22 12.67
C GLY A 24 -1.98 -9.78 12.44
N ARG A 25 -0.90 -9.37 13.12
CA ARG A 25 -0.37 -8.01 13.06
C ARG A 25 -0.11 -7.64 11.60
N LEU A 26 -0.79 -6.60 11.11
CA LEU A 26 -0.57 -6.05 9.78
C LEU A 26 0.77 -5.29 9.77
N ASP A 27 1.84 -5.96 9.35
CA ASP A 27 3.17 -5.35 9.31
C ASP A 27 3.30 -4.31 8.18
N TRP A 28 2.63 -4.51 7.04
CA TRP A 28 2.64 -3.60 5.89
C TRP A 28 1.26 -3.49 5.25
N VAL A 29 0.86 -2.26 4.95
CA VAL A 29 -0.44 -1.92 4.35
C VAL A 29 -0.24 -0.88 3.26
N GLY A 30 -1.05 -0.97 2.21
CA GLY A 30 -0.93 -0.06 1.08
C GLY A 30 -1.56 -0.63 -0.19
N MET A 31 -1.02 -0.21 -1.32
CA MET A 31 -1.53 -0.55 -2.65
C MET A 31 -0.45 -1.28 -3.45
N ASP A 32 -0.86 -2.29 -4.21
CA ASP A 32 0.02 -3.14 -5.02
C ASP A 32 -0.37 -3.07 -6.50
N GLU A 33 0.59 -3.33 -7.39
CA GLU A 33 0.36 -3.43 -8.85
C GLU A 33 -0.29 -2.20 -9.52
N ILE A 34 -0.12 -1.00 -8.95
CA ILE A 34 -0.71 0.24 -9.46
C ILE A 34 -0.03 0.62 -10.79
N ALA A 35 -0.81 0.77 -11.85
CA ALA A 35 -0.31 1.27 -13.13
C ALA A 35 -0.25 2.81 -13.11
N VAL A 36 0.95 3.38 -13.16
CA VAL A 36 1.19 4.84 -13.24
C VAL A 36 2.36 5.14 -14.17
N PRO A 37 2.36 6.29 -14.88
CA PRO A 37 3.52 6.71 -15.64
C PRO A 37 4.62 7.20 -14.71
N VAL A 38 5.86 6.81 -15.00
CA VAL A 38 7.07 7.25 -14.30
C VAL A 38 7.92 8.05 -15.27
N CYS A 39 8.37 9.23 -14.84
CA CYS A 39 9.27 10.08 -15.58
C CYS A 39 10.72 9.64 -15.33
N LEU A 40 11.47 9.29 -16.37
CA LEU A 40 12.88 8.92 -16.32
C LEU A 40 13.73 9.98 -17.05
N PRO A 41 14.97 10.25 -16.59
CA PRO A 41 15.91 11.06 -17.36
C PRO A 41 16.30 10.33 -18.65
N GLY A 42 16.19 11.02 -19.78
CA GLY A 42 16.59 10.53 -21.10
C GLY A 42 18.03 10.90 -21.45
N GLU A 43 18.59 10.22 -22.45
CA GLU A 43 20.00 10.38 -22.88
C GLU A 43 20.30 11.78 -23.45
N ASP A 44 19.33 12.40 -24.13
CA ASP A 44 19.46 13.72 -24.75
C ASP A 44 19.25 14.88 -23.76
N GLY A 45 19.28 14.61 -22.44
CA GLY A 45 19.02 15.60 -21.39
C GLY A 45 17.53 15.98 -21.22
N GLY A 46 16.64 15.35 -21.99
CA GLY A 46 15.19 15.42 -21.80
C GLY A 46 14.67 14.40 -20.79
N ASN A 47 13.35 14.35 -20.62
CA ASN A 47 12.69 13.33 -19.80
C ASN A 47 11.80 12.43 -20.68
N VAL A 48 11.72 11.15 -20.35
CA VAL A 48 10.84 10.16 -21.00
C VAL A 48 9.85 9.63 -19.97
N GLN A 49 8.57 9.56 -20.32
CA GLN A 49 7.59 8.87 -19.47
C GLN A 49 7.45 7.41 -19.92
N VAL A 50 7.56 6.49 -18.96
CA VAL A 50 7.36 5.06 -19.18
C VAL A 50 6.20 4.55 -18.32
N PRO A 51 5.40 3.60 -18.83
CA PRO A 51 4.43 2.90 -17.99
C PRO A 51 5.17 2.05 -16.94
N ALA A 52 4.72 2.12 -15.68
CA ALA A 52 5.28 1.35 -14.59
C ALA A 52 4.19 0.68 -13.74
N ARG A 53 4.56 -0.42 -13.09
CA ARG A 53 3.82 -1.03 -11.98
C ARG A 53 4.47 -0.63 -10.67
N VAL A 54 3.67 -0.06 -9.78
CA VAL A 54 4.14 0.49 -8.51
C VAL A 54 3.42 -0.14 -7.34
N THR A 55 4.19 -0.57 -6.35
CA THR A 55 3.71 -0.96 -5.03
C THR A 55 4.11 0.13 -4.06
N ALA A 56 3.15 0.68 -3.31
CA ALA A 56 3.38 1.70 -2.29
C ALA A 56 2.76 1.25 -0.97
N GLN A 57 3.60 1.16 0.06
CA GLN A 57 3.21 0.60 1.35
C GLN A 57 3.85 1.34 2.52
N VAL A 58 3.14 1.36 3.63
CA VAL A 58 3.61 1.84 4.92
C VAL A 58 3.34 0.79 5.99
N ASN A 59 4.09 0.81 7.09
CA ASN A 59 3.82 -0.09 8.21
C ASN A 59 2.75 0.46 9.15
N LEU A 60 2.20 -0.38 10.02
CA LEU A 60 1.45 0.08 11.19
C LEU A 60 2.31 -0.06 12.44
N LYS A 61 2.54 1.04 13.16
CA LYS A 61 3.28 1.04 14.43
C LYS A 61 2.47 0.36 15.54
N ASP A 62 1.17 0.62 15.56
CA ASP A 62 0.24 0.09 16.54
C ASP A 62 -0.49 -1.13 15.97
N ALA A 63 -0.34 -2.28 16.63
CA ALA A 63 -1.04 -3.51 16.27
C ALA A 63 -2.57 -3.41 16.44
N SER A 64 -3.05 -2.42 17.20
CA SER A 64 -4.48 -2.13 17.35
C SER A 64 -5.08 -1.36 16.16
N ALA A 65 -4.23 -0.75 15.33
CA ALA A 65 -4.67 0.00 14.16
C ALA A 65 -5.28 -0.94 13.12
N ARG A 66 -6.49 -0.60 12.64
CA ARG A 66 -7.25 -1.44 11.71
C ARG A 66 -6.91 -1.19 10.23
N GLY A 67 -6.13 -0.16 9.91
CA GLY A 67 -5.75 0.17 8.54
C GLY A 67 -5.27 1.60 8.36
N ILE A 68 -5.14 2.01 7.09
CA ILE A 68 -4.73 3.35 6.65
C ILE A 68 -5.68 3.91 5.58
N HIS A 69 -5.60 5.21 5.33
CA HIS A 69 -6.22 5.82 4.16
C HIS A 69 -5.36 5.60 2.90
N MET A 70 -5.55 4.45 2.23
CA MET A 70 -4.75 4.04 1.08
C MET A 70 -4.72 5.07 -0.07
N SER A 71 -5.82 5.80 -0.29
CA SER A 71 -5.91 6.82 -1.35
C SER A 71 -4.85 7.93 -1.22
N ARG A 72 -4.34 8.19 0.00
CA ARG A 72 -3.25 9.14 0.21
C ARG A 72 -1.97 8.72 -0.52
N LEU A 73 -1.64 7.41 -0.48
CA LEU A 73 -0.48 6.88 -1.19
C LEU A 73 -0.61 7.10 -2.70
N TYR A 74 -1.77 6.76 -3.27
CA TYR A 74 -2.04 6.98 -4.69
C TYR A 74 -1.88 8.45 -5.12
N LEU A 75 -2.44 9.39 -4.35
CA LEU A 75 -2.34 10.82 -4.69
C LEU A 75 -0.90 11.35 -4.70
N HIS A 76 -0.06 10.82 -3.81
CA HIS A 76 1.36 11.14 -3.83
C HIS A 76 2.06 10.50 -5.03
N LEU A 77 1.77 9.24 -5.37
CA LEU A 77 2.31 8.60 -6.58
C LEU A 77 1.94 9.39 -7.86
N ASP A 78 0.65 9.70 -8.02
CA ASP A 78 0.09 10.42 -9.17
C ASP A 78 0.68 11.83 -9.32
N ARG A 79 0.97 12.49 -8.19
CA ARG A 79 1.63 13.80 -8.21
C ARG A 79 3.10 13.72 -8.59
N HIS A 80 3.85 12.82 -7.95
CA HIS A 80 5.32 12.84 -8.01
C HIS A 80 5.89 12.12 -9.23
N LEU A 81 5.42 10.90 -9.52
CA LEU A 81 6.04 10.04 -10.52
C LEU A 81 5.92 10.56 -11.97
N PRO A 82 4.81 11.18 -12.40
CA PRO A 82 4.69 11.71 -13.76
C PRO A 82 5.37 13.09 -13.93
N SER A 83 5.52 13.84 -12.83
CA SER A 83 5.84 15.28 -12.86
C SER A 83 7.33 15.58 -12.70
N GLU A 84 8.11 14.68 -12.11
CA GLU A 84 9.53 14.90 -11.85
C GLU A 84 10.35 13.65 -12.23
N ALA A 85 11.51 13.86 -12.84
CA ALA A 85 12.40 12.77 -13.21
C ALA A 85 12.79 11.93 -11.97
N LEU A 86 12.67 10.62 -12.11
CA LEU A 86 12.98 9.67 -11.05
C LEU A 86 14.44 9.83 -10.63
N SER A 87 14.62 10.21 -9.37
CA SER A 87 15.93 10.41 -8.76
C SER A 87 15.89 9.99 -7.30
N PRO A 88 17.04 9.75 -6.65
CA PRO A 88 17.08 9.50 -5.21
C PRO A 88 16.44 10.62 -4.38
N CYS A 89 16.52 11.87 -4.84
CA CYS A 89 15.90 13.03 -4.19
C CYS A 89 14.37 12.97 -4.27
N THR A 90 13.83 12.68 -5.45
CA THR A 90 12.39 12.51 -5.69
C THR A 90 11.83 11.36 -4.87
N LEU A 91 12.51 10.21 -4.86
CA LEU A 91 12.13 9.05 -4.07
C LEU A 91 12.14 9.34 -2.57
N ARG A 92 13.17 10.04 -2.07
CA ARG A 92 13.23 10.45 -0.66
C ARG A 92 12.07 11.34 -0.27
N ARG A 93 11.71 12.31 -1.12
CA ARG A 93 10.57 13.20 -0.87
C ARG A 93 9.24 12.44 -0.89
N LEU A 94 9.04 11.58 -1.88
CA LEU A 94 7.85 10.73 -1.97
C LEU A 94 7.67 9.84 -0.73
N LEU A 95 8.75 9.18 -0.28
CA LEU A 95 8.72 8.36 0.94
C LEU A 95 8.47 9.19 2.20
N ARG A 96 9.01 10.42 2.27
CA ARG A 96 8.71 11.35 3.36
C ARG A 96 7.24 11.73 3.36
N ASP A 97 6.68 12.07 2.22
CA ASP A 97 5.28 12.45 2.09
C ASP A 97 4.33 11.29 2.45
N PHE A 98 4.70 10.04 2.15
CA PHE A 98 3.98 8.87 2.65
C PHE A 98 3.96 8.80 4.18
N LEU A 99 5.10 9.07 4.84
CA LEU A 99 5.19 9.05 6.29
C LEU A 99 4.45 10.22 6.92
N ASP A 100 4.61 11.43 6.38
CA ASP A 100 3.99 12.63 6.92
C ASP A 100 2.46 12.56 6.80
N SER A 101 1.95 12.01 5.68
CA SER A 101 0.51 11.75 5.50
C SER A 101 -0.04 10.63 6.40
N HIS A 102 0.83 9.85 7.06
CA HIS A 102 0.49 8.75 7.97
C HIS A 102 1.22 8.85 9.32
N ALA A 103 1.60 10.05 9.77
CA ALA A 103 2.57 10.23 10.87
C ALA A 103 2.16 9.53 12.18
N GLU A 104 0.87 9.54 12.49
CA GLU A 104 0.30 8.89 13.68
C GLU A 104 0.31 7.35 13.59
N LEU A 105 0.33 6.78 12.39
CA LEU A 105 0.15 5.34 12.16
C LEU A 105 1.43 4.63 11.71
N SER A 106 2.33 5.32 11.00
CA SER A 106 3.44 4.71 10.25
C SER A 106 4.77 5.44 10.44
N ASP A 107 5.88 4.69 10.52
CA ASP A 107 7.26 5.22 10.64
C ASP A 107 8.19 4.66 9.56
N ARG A 108 7.72 3.66 8.80
CA ARG A 108 8.42 3.06 7.68
C ARG A 108 7.53 3.12 6.45
N ALA A 109 8.14 3.50 5.35
CA ALA A 109 7.52 3.53 4.03
C ALA A 109 8.41 2.76 3.07
N ARG A 110 7.80 2.06 2.12
CA ARG A 110 8.51 1.41 1.03
C ARG A 110 7.77 1.62 -0.29
N ILE A 111 8.55 1.68 -1.36
CA ILE A 111 8.06 1.76 -2.72
C ILE A 111 8.84 0.77 -3.59
N ASP A 112 8.13 0.04 -4.42
CA ASP A 112 8.70 -0.80 -5.49
C ASP A 112 8.18 -0.23 -6.81
N ILE A 113 9.09 0.03 -7.75
CA ILE A 113 8.75 0.60 -9.06
C ILE A 113 9.35 -0.33 -10.11
N ARG A 114 8.50 -1.03 -10.84
CA ARG A 114 8.86 -1.94 -11.92
C ARG A 114 8.44 -1.33 -13.26
N PHE A 115 9.39 -1.18 -14.17
CA PHE A 115 9.16 -0.67 -15.52
C PHE A 115 10.08 -1.37 -16.51
N GLU A 116 9.69 -1.39 -17.76
CA GLU A 116 10.49 -1.91 -18.87
C GLU A 116 11.01 -0.72 -19.68
N GLN A 117 12.33 -0.54 -19.69
CA GLN A 117 13.01 0.49 -20.48
C GLN A 117 14.13 -0.18 -21.28
N MET A 118 14.11 0.02 -22.60
CA MET A 118 15.23 -0.38 -23.45
C MET A 118 16.40 0.56 -23.20
N ILE A 119 17.55 -0.02 -22.85
CA ILE A 119 18.84 0.66 -22.82
C ILE A 119 19.44 0.66 -24.23
N ARG A 120 20.11 1.74 -24.61
CA ARG A 120 20.83 1.85 -25.88
C ARG A 120 22.32 1.65 -25.66
#